data_AF-A0A3A8K6H2-F1
#
_entry.id   AF-A0A3A8K6H2-F1
#
_cell.length_a   1.000
_cell.length_b   1.000
_cell.length_c   1.000
_cell.angle_alpha   90.00
_cell.angle_beta   90.00
_cell.angle_gamma   90.00
#
_symmetry.space_group_name_H-M   'P 1'
#
loop_
_entity.id
_entity.type
_entity.pdbx_description
1 polymer ?
#
loop_
_entity_poly.entity_id
_entity_poly.type
_entity_poly.pdbx_seq_one_letter_code
_entity_poly.pdbx_strand_id
1 'polypeptide(L)'
;MNRSSPARPLLFRAPPWLFAAIVSLHPFVASAAKKGGSDSVPDAVVKEAVNSDSFTSRPLILILALAALSLVPFALMMVTSFVKISVVLSIVRSALGTQQIPPTQVITGLAIILTVYIMAPIGQEMYRAGGVDIWSRGTAVFSSETVGTLLGAADKSKEPLREFLKKKVTNKDRTLFYSLAKKMRKEEDRKDITPNDFMIIVPAFVVSELKEAFQIGFLLFVPFIVIDMVVANILLALGMHMLSPTTISMPFKLLLFVLVDGWYLIAKGLVIGYL
;
A
#
# COMPACT_ATOMS: atom_id res chain seq x y z
N MET A 1 -34.70 51.22 16.76
CA MET A 1 -33.41 51.53 17.41
C MET A 1 -32.72 50.20 17.78
N ASN A 2 -31.69 49.86 17.01
CA ASN A 2 -30.46 49.06 17.29
C ASN A 2 -30.35 47.92 18.34
N ARG A 3 -29.73 46.80 17.87
CA ARG A 3 -28.71 45.89 18.48
C ARG A 3 -29.09 45.06 19.72
N SER A 4 -28.90 43.73 19.79
CA SER A 4 -27.63 42.99 19.66
C SER A 4 -27.85 41.46 19.84
N SER A 5 -27.04 40.62 19.18
CA SER A 5 -26.95 39.14 19.39
C SER A 5 -25.91 38.83 20.49
N PRO A 6 -25.81 37.62 21.12
CA PRO A 6 -25.26 36.41 20.44
C PRO A 6 -25.63 34.99 20.99
N ALA A 7 -25.16 33.97 20.25
CA ALA A 7 -24.69 32.62 20.65
C ALA A 7 -25.54 31.37 20.29
N ARG A 8 -24.81 30.37 19.76
CA ARG A 8 -25.16 29.25 18.84
C ARG A 8 -25.81 28.00 19.45
N PRO A 9 -26.39 27.10 18.61
CA PRO A 9 -26.86 25.77 18.98
C PRO A 9 -25.76 24.69 18.84
N LEU A 10 -25.81 23.65 19.68
CA LEU A 10 -25.00 22.42 19.55
C LEU A 10 -25.92 21.19 19.45
N LEU A 11 -26.28 20.83 18.22
CA LEU A 11 -26.72 19.49 17.87
C LEU A 11 -25.84 19.03 16.69
N PHE A 12 -24.83 18.22 16.99
CA PHE A 12 -24.04 17.55 15.95
C PHE A 12 -24.87 16.38 15.40
N ARG A 13 -25.75 16.72 14.47
CA ARG A 13 -26.46 15.82 13.56
C ARG A 13 -25.41 15.23 12.61
N ALA A 14 -25.11 13.94 12.71
CA ALA A 14 -24.28 13.27 11.70
C ALA A 14 -25.02 13.24 10.34
N PRO A 15 -24.29 13.26 9.21
CA PRO A 15 -24.85 13.68 7.92
C PRO A 15 -25.46 12.52 7.10
N PRO A 16 -26.41 12.80 6.18
CA PRO A 16 -27.20 11.79 5.46
C PRO A 16 -26.43 10.79 4.57
N TRP A 17 -25.13 11.00 4.32
CA TRP A 17 -24.33 10.10 3.46
C TRP A 17 -23.85 8.83 4.18
N LEU A 18 -23.82 8.80 5.51
CA LEU A 18 -23.63 7.55 6.27
C LEU A 18 -24.80 6.58 6.04
N PHE A 19 -26.01 7.09 5.81
CA PHE A 19 -27.16 6.28 5.39
C PHE A 19 -27.05 5.82 3.92
N ALA A 20 -26.41 6.60 3.04
CA ALA A 20 -26.17 6.20 1.65
C ALA A 20 -25.12 5.07 1.53
N ALA A 21 -24.14 4.99 2.44
CA ALA A 21 -23.20 3.87 2.54
C ALA A 21 -23.87 2.57 3.06
N ILE A 22 -24.89 2.72 3.92
CA ILE A 22 -25.69 1.61 4.44
C ILE A 22 -26.64 1.03 3.37
N VAL A 23 -27.13 1.85 2.44
CA VAL A 23 -28.04 1.42 1.36
C VAL A 23 -27.30 0.87 0.12
N SER A 24 -26.05 1.27 -0.12
CA SER A 24 -25.26 0.78 -1.27
C SER A 24 -24.62 -0.60 -1.06
N LEU A 25 -24.65 -1.14 0.16
CA LEU A 25 -24.25 -2.52 0.48
C LEU A 25 -25.42 -3.53 0.39
N HIS A 26 -26.64 -3.08 0.06
CA HIS A 26 -27.82 -3.93 0.20
C HIS A 26 -28.02 -5.10 -0.79
N PRO A 27 -27.39 -5.19 -1.98
CA PRO A 27 -27.51 -6.44 -2.75
C PRO A 27 -26.61 -7.56 -2.20
N PHE A 28 -25.68 -7.27 -1.27
CA PHE A 28 -24.73 -8.27 -0.75
C PHE A 28 -25.25 -9.08 0.46
N VAL A 29 -26.34 -8.65 1.11
CA VAL A 29 -26.89 -9.35 2.30
C VAL A 29 -28.17 -10.14 2.01
N ALA A 30 -28.88 -9.83 0.92
CA ALA A 30 -30.15 -10.49 0.60
C ALA A 30 -30.01 -11.94 0.09
N SER A 31 -28.81 -12.36 -0.36
CA SER A 31 -28.60 -13.74 -0.81
C SER A 31 -28.20 -14.71 0.31
N ALA A 32 -27.98 -14.23 1.54
CA ALA A 32 -27.46 -15.06 2.64
C ALA A 32 -28.53 -15.55 3.64
N ALA A 33 -29.82 -15.29 3.40
CA ALA A 33 -30.86 -15.63 4.37
C ALA A 33 -32.10 -16.28 3.74
N LYS A 34 -31.98 -17.49 3.16
CA LYS A 34 -33.07 -18.49 3.20
C LYS A 34 -32.63 -19.94 2.95
N LYS A 35 -32.70 -20.72 4.04
CA LYS A 35 -32.90 -22.19 4.20
C LYS A 35 -31.83 -23.18 3.66
N GLY A 36 -30.91 -23.55 4.57
CA GLY A 36 -30.97 -24.82 5.32
C GLY A 36 -30.99 -26.13 4.55
N GLY A 37 -29.83 -26.80 4.53
CA GLY A 37 -29.65 -28.21 4.19
C GLY A 37 -28.16 -28.49 4.00
N SER A 38 -27.63 -29.50 4.69
CA SER A 38 -26.28 -30.00 4.52
C SER A 38 -25.98 -30.24 3.04
N ASP A 39 -24.88 -29.67 2.54
CA ASP A 39 -23.89 -30.35 1.71
C ASP A 39 -22.80 -29.34 1.31
N SER A 40 -21.58 -29.87 1.24
CA SER A 40 -20.37 -29.27 0.71
C SER A 40 -20.60 -28.12 -0.29
N VAL A 41 -19.86 -27.02 -0.11
CA VAL A 41 -19.65 -25.97 -1.12
C VAL A 41 -19.58 -26.64 -2.50
N PRO A 42 -20.57 -26.43 -3.39
CA PRO A 42 -20.59 -27.16 -4.64
C PRO A 42 -19.40 -26.71 -5.49
N ASP A 43 -18.52 -27.64 -5.82
CA ASP A 43 -17.50 -27.52 -6.88
C ASP A 43 -18.06 -26.99 -8.20
N ALA A 44 -19.39 -26.95 -8.36
CA ALA A 44 -20.11 -26.31 -9.44
C ALA A 44 -19.90 -24.79 -9.52
N VAL A 45 -19.82 -24.05 -8.41
CA VAL A 45 -19.66 -22.57 -8.47
C VAL A 45 -18.26 -22.18 -8.98
N VAL A 46 -17.25 -23.00 -8.67
CA VAL A 46 -15.88 -22.81 -9.15
C VAL A 46 -15.72 -23.34 -10.58
N LYS A 47 -16.37 -24.46 -10.93
CA LYS A 47 -16.33 -25.02 -12.30
C LYS A 47 -17.12 -24.21 -13.32
N GLU A 48 -18.19 -23.55 -12.91
CA GLU A 48 -19.06 -22.80 -13.83
C GLU A 48 -18.52 -21.39 -14.15
N ALA A 49 -17.58 -20.88 -13.34
CA ALA A 49 -16.80 -19.68 -13.65
C ALA A 49 -15.74 -19.92 -14.76
N VAL A 50 -15.53 -21.18 -15.18
CA VAL A 50 -14.43 -21.61 -16.07
C VAL A 50 -14.90 -21.98 -17.49
N ASN A 51 -16.19 -21.85 -17.82
CA ASN A 51 -16.66 -22.06 -19.20
C ASN A 51 -16.55 -20.77 -20.05
N SER A 52 -15.85 -20.87 -21.18
CA SER A 52 -15.56 -19.78 -22.12
C SER A 52 -16.79 -19.21 -22.85
N ASP A 53 -17.91 -19.93 -22.89
CA ASP A 53 -19.16 -19.45 -23.50
C ASP A 53 -19.94 -18.44 -22.61
N SER A 54 -19.40 -18.12 -21.42
CA SER A 54 -20.09 -17.35 -20.38
C SER A 54 -19.81 -15.85 -20.42
N PHE A 55 -18.71 -15.39 -21.04
CA PHE A 55 -18.26 -14.00 -20.89
C PHE A 55 -19.18 -13.00 -21.58
N THR A 56 -19.78 -13.35 -22.72
CA THR A 56 -20.82 -12.55 -23.39
C THR A 56 -22.18 -12.68 -22.68
N SER A 57 -22.40 -13.79 -21.99
CA SER A 57 -23.70 -14.22 -21.44
C SER A 57 -23.96 -13.72 -20.02
N ARG A 58 -22.95 -13.21 -19.30
CA ARG A 58 -23.07 -12.73 -17.90
C ARG A 58 -22.35 -11.38 -17.70
N PRO A 59 -22.95 -10.25 -18.14
CA PRO A 59 -22.38 -8.91 -17.98
C PRO A 59 -21.94 -8.57 -16.54
N LEU A 60 -22.63 -9.11 -15.54
CA LEU A 60 -22.29 -8.93 -14.13
C LEU A 60 -20.92 -9.51 -13.75
N ILE A 61 -20.55 -10.68 -14.28
CA ILE A 61 -19.23 -11.30 -14.02
C ILE A 61 -18.12 -10.48 -14.67
N LEU A 62 -18.36 -9.96 -15.87
CA LEU A 62 -17.39 -9.14 -16.59
C LEU A 62 -17.16 -7.80 -15.85
N ILE A 63 -18.21 -7.18 -15.34
CA ILE A 63 -18.11 -5.97 -14.50
C ILE A 63 -17.33 -6.26 -13.22
N LEU A 64 -17.60 -7.38 -12.53
CA LEU A 64 -16.87 -7.78 -11.32
C LEU A 64 -15.39 -8.08 -11.61
N ALA A 65 -15.09 -8.73 -12.73
CA ALA A 65 -13.72 -9.02 -13.16
C ALA A 65 -12.93 -7.74 -13.47
N LEU A 66 -13.53 -6.79 -14.19
CA LEU A 66 -12.91 -5.48 -14.46
C LEU A 66 -12.71 -4.67 -13.19
N ALA A 67 -13.68 -4.70 -12.27
CA ALA A 67 -13.55 -4.05 -10.97
C ALA A 67 -12.40 -4.66 -10.15
N ALA A 68 -12.29 -5.99 -10.09
CA ALA A 68 -11.19 -6.67 -9.42
C ALA A 68 -9.83 -6.35 -10.06
N LEU A 69 -9.77 -6.30 -11.39
CA LEU A 69 -8.54 -5.96 -12.13
C LEU A 69 -8.04 -4.54 -11.80
N SER A 70 -8.96 -3.59 -11.59
CA SER A 70 -8.61 -2.22 -11.20
C SER A 70 -7.92 -2.11 -9.83
N LEU A 71 -8.13 -3.07 -8.93
CA LEU A 71 -7.54 -3.10 -7.59
C LEU A 71 -6.15 -3.75 -7.55
N VAL A 72 -5.81 -4.55 -8.56
CA VAL A 72 -4.51 -5.23 -8.67
C VAL A 72 -3.31 -4.28 -8.54
N PRO A 73 -3.20 -3.15 -9.29
CA PRO A 73 -2.04 -2.28 -9.17
C PRO A 73 -1.88 -1.69 -7.76
N PHE A 74 -2.99 -1.39 -7.08
CA PHE A 74 -2.95 -0.91 -5.71
C PHE A 74 -2.47 -2.00 -4.75
N ALA A 75 -2.99 -3.22 -4.88
CA ALA A 75 -2.55 -4.37 -4.08
C ALA A 75 -1.05 -4.64 -4.28
N LEU A 76 -0.57 -4.60 -5.53
CA LEU A 76 0.86 -4.75 -5.84
C LEU A 76 1.73 -3.69 -5.17
N MET A 77 1.31 -2.43 -5.17
CA MET A 77 2.03 -1.38 -4.47
C MET A 77 2.13 -1.64 -2.95
N MET A 78 1.09 -2.25 -2.34
CA MET A 78 1.05 -2.51 -0.91
C MET A 78 1.90 -3.72 -0.47
N VAL A 79 2.08 -4.71 -1.34
CA VAL A 79 2.85 -5.94 -1.05
C VAL A 79 4.30 -5.89 -1.54
N THR A 80 4.75 -4.73 -2.02
CA THR A 80 6.12 -4.52 -2.53
C THR A 80 6.85 -3.46 -1.71
N SER A 81 8.11 -3.16 -2.06
CA SER A 81 8.91 -2.11 -1.44
C SER A 81 8.41 -0.68 -1.69
N PHE A 82 7.37 -0.50 -2.51
CA PHE A 82 6.89 0.81 -2.94
C PHE A 82 6.48 1.71 -1.76
N VAL A 83 5.79 1.15 -0.75
CA VAL A 83 5.30 1.92 0.40
C VAL A 83 6.45 2.62 1.13
N LYS A 84 7.51 1.90 1.51
CA LYS A 84 8.64 2.49 2.22
C LYS A 84 9.36 3.53 1.38
N ILE A 85 9.65 3.20 0.12
CA ILE A 85 10.41 4.07 -0.79
C ILE A 85 9.65 5.37 -1.05
N SER A 86 8.37 5.29 -1.39
CA SER A 86 7.54 6.47 -1.65
C SER A 86 7.43 7.40 -0.42
N VAL A 87 7.30 6.83 0.78
CA VAL A 87 7.23 7.60 2.03
C VAL A 87 8.57 8.25 2.33
N VAL A 88 9.70 7.52 2.26
CA VAL A 88 11.03 8.10 2.53
C VAL A 88 11.33 9.25 1.57
N LEU A 89 11.12 9.05 0.26
CA LEU A 89 11.37 10.11 -0.73
C LEU A 89 10.45 11.32 -0.54
N SER A 90 9.20 11.09 -0.11
CA SER A 90 8.25 12.17 0.21
C SER A 90 8.67 12.96 1.43
N ILE A 91 9.17 12.30 2.48
CA ILE A 91 9.70 12.96 3.68
C ILE A 91 10.92 13.80 3.34
N VAL A 92 11.85 13.29 2.52
CA VAL A 92 13.02 14.04 2.06
C VAL A 92 12.61 15.32 1.32
N ARG A 93 11.64 15.21 0.39
CA ARG A 93 11.11 16.39 -0.32
C ARG A 93 10.58 17.44 0.67
N SER A 94 9.82 17.01 1.68
CA SER A 94 9.32 17.91 2.72
C SER A 94 10.45 18.51 3.58
N ALA A 95 11.50 17.74 3.88
CA ALA A 95 12.63 18.18 4.69
C ALA A 95 13.43 19.33 4.05
N LEU A 96 13.58 19.28 2.72
CA LEU A 96 14.22 20.35 1.95
C LEU A 96 13.45 21.69 2.01
N GLY A 97 12.19 21.67 2.42
CA GLY A 97 11.32 22.85 2.52
C GLY A 97 10.68 23.26 1.18
N THR A 98 11.01 22.58 0.09
CA THR A 98 10.53 22.90 -1.25
C THR A 98 9.13 22.32 -1.47
N GLN A 99 8.12 23.19 -1.58
CA GLN A 99 6.73 22.74 -1.73
C GLN A 99 6.43 22.13 -3.11
N GLN A 100 7.19 22.48 -4.14
CA GLN A 100 6.91 22.07 -5.53
C GLN A 100 8.03 21.29 -6.23
N ILE A 101 9.27 21.34 -5.72
CA ILE A 101 10.44 20.75 -6.39
C ILE A 101 11.09 19.70 -5.48
N PRO A 102 11.29 18.44 -5.92
CA PRO A 102 10.79 17.85 -7.16
C PRO A 102 9.25 17.62 -7.14
N PRO A 103 8.59 17.60 -8.30
CA PRO A 103 7.16 17.28 -8.38
C PRO A 103 6.84 15.89 -7.81
N THR A 104 5.67 15.73 -7.20
CA THR A 104 5.21 14.43 -6.65
C THR A 104 5.25 13.33 -7.71
N GLN A 105 4.96 13.64 -8.97
CA GLN A 105 5.04 12.70 -10.09
C GLN A 105 6.46 12.14 -10.29
N VAL A 106 7.50 12.97 -10.13
CA VAL A 106 8.90 12.55 -10.23
C VAL A 106 9.27 11.65 -9.06
N ILE A 107 8.85 12.02 -7.84
CA ILE A 107 9.08 11.20 -6.64
C ILE A 107 8.40 9.83 -6.75
N THR A 108 7.14 9.80 -7.18
CA THR A 108 6.40 8.56 -7.40
C THR A 108 7.02 7.73 -8.52
N GLY A 109 7.43 8.35 -9.63
CA GLY A 109 8.10 7.68 -10.73
C GLY A 109 9.42 7.01 -10.29
N LEU A 110 10.24 7.74 -9.52
CA LEU A 110 11.46 7.18 -8.94
C LEU A 110 11.14 6.01 -7.99
N ALA A 111 10.11 6.13 -7.16
CA ALA A 111 9.70 5.07 -6.26
C ALA A 111 9.28 3.79 -7.01
N ILE A 112 8.55 3.92 -8.11
CA ILE A 112 8.16 2.78 -8.95
C ILE A 112 9.39 2.13 -9.58
N ILE A 113 10.30 2.91 -10.18
CA ILE A 113 11.50 2.38 -10.83
C ILE A 113 12.38 1.63 -9.82
N LEU A 114 12.62 2.20 -8.65
CA LEU A 114 13.39 1.54 -7.59
C LEU A 114 12.69 0.28 -7.08
N THR A 115 11.36 0.30 -6.97
CA THR A 115 10.58 -0.88 -6.58
C THR A 115 10.73 -2.01 -7.59
N VAL A 116 10.61 -1.72 -8.89
CA VAL A 116 10.80 -2.71 -9.95
C VAL A 116 12.22 -3.28 -9.89
N TYR A 117 13.23 -2.43 -9.68
CA TYR A 117 14.62 -2.86 -9.55
C TYR A 117 14.83 -3.81 -8.36
N ILE A 118 14.29 -3.47 -7.18
CA ILE A 118 14.38 -4.29 -5.96
C ILE A 118 13.59 -5.58 -6.07
N MET A 119 12.40 -5.54 -6.68
CA MET A 119 11.51 -6.69 -6.79
C MET A 119 11.82 -7.60 -7.98
N ALA A 120 12.72 -7.20 -8.88
CA ALA A 120 13.12 -8.00 -10.05
C ALA A 120 13.46 -9.48 -9.72
N PRO A 121 14.32 -9.82 -8.73
CA PRO A 121 14.62 -11.21 -8.40
C PRO A 121 13.39 -11.98 -7.89
N ILE A 122 12.55 -11.35 -7.06
CA ILE A 122 11.32 -11.98 -6.56
C ILE A 122 10.35 -12.25 -7.70
N GLY A 123 10.19 -11.29 -8.63
CA GLY A 123 9.37 -11.48 -9.83
C GLY A 123 9.86 -12.64 -10.70
N GLN A 124 11.19 -12.80 -10.84
CA GLN A 124 11.77 -13.94 -11.55
C GLN A 124 11.52 -15.28 -10.84
N GLU A 125 11.61 -15.32 -9.51
CA GLU A 125 11.28 -16.50 -8.72
C GLU A 125 9.80 -16.86 -8.82
N MET A 126 8.91 -15.87 -8.74
CA MET A 126 7.46 -16.06 -8.94
C MET A 126 7.17 -16.61 -10.34
N TYR A 127 7.81 -16.05 -11.38
CA TYR A 127 7.67 -16.52 -12.75
C TYR A 127 8.11 -17.98 -12.93
N ARG A 128 9.28 -18.34 -12.36
CA ARG A 128 9.79 -19.72 -12.38
C ARG A 128 8.89 -20.68 -11.59
N ALA A 129 8.41 -20.28 -10.42
CA ALA A 129 7.55 -21.10 -9.56
C ALA A 129 6.16 -21.35 -10.17
N GLY A 130 5.63 -20.39 -10.93
CA GLY A 130 4.37 -20.55 -11.65
C GLY A 130 4.43 -21.58 -12.77
N GLY A 131 5.62 -21.89 -13.31
CA GLY A 131 5.78 -22.81 -14.43
C GLY A 131 5.02 -22.37 -15.69
N VAL A 132 4.58 -21.11 -15.73
CA VAL A 132 3.85 -20.55 -16.86
C VAL A 132 4.88 -20.00 -17.81
N ASP A 133 5.24 -20.84 -18.76
CA ASP A 133 6.12 -20.49 -19.85
C ASP A 133 5.30 -19.66 -20.86
N ILE A 134 4.91 -18.44 -20.46
CA ILE A 134 4.03 -17.52 -21.21
C ILE A 134 4.58 -17.28 -22.62
N TRP A 135 5.92 -17.27 -22.75
CA TRP A 135 6.61 -17.08 -24.01
C TRP A 135 6.55 -18.29 -24.95
N SER A 136 6.47 -19.52 -24.44
CA SER A 136 6.35 -20.72 -25.27
C SER A 136 4.90 -21.07 -25.65
N ARG A 137 3.91 -20.46 -24.98
CA ARG A 137 2.47 -20.71 -25.23
C ARG A 137 1.77 -19.71 -26.17
N GLY A 138 2.43 -18.64 -26.61
CA GLY A 138 1.87 -17.69 -27.59
C GLY A 138 0.50 -17.11 -27.19
N THR A 139 -0.31 -16.68 -28.16
CA THR A 139 -1.63 -16.03 -28.01
C THR A 139 -2.72 -16.85 -27.29
N ALA A 140 -2.41 -18.06 -26.81
CA ALA A 140 -3.32 -18.94 -26.07
C ALA A 140 -3.50 -18.57 -24.58
N VAL A 141 -3.01 -17.40 -24.14
CA VAL A 141 -3.16 -16.89 -22.75
C VAL A 141 -4.62 -16.67 -22.36
N PHE A 142 -5.53 -16.52 -23.33
CA PHE A 142 -6.95 -16.21 -23.10
C PHE A 142 -7.91 -17.41 -23.29
N SER A 143 -7.41 -18.64 -23.44
CA SER A 143 -8.30 -19.82 -23.50
C SER A 143 -8.78 -20.26 -22.10
N SER A 144 -9.98 -20.82 -22.02
CA SER A 144 -10.60 -21.33 -20.78
C SER A 144 -9.76 -22.38 -20.05
N GLU A 145 -9.01 -23.19 -20.80
CA GLU A 145 -8.08 -24.19 -20.28
C GLU A 145 -6.84 -23.57 -19.60
N THR A 146 -6.44 -22.37 -20.04
CA THR A 146 -5.35 -21.59 -19.46
C THR A 146 -5.73 -20.97 -18.12
N VAL A 147 -7.01 -20.61 -17.91
CA VAL A 147 -7.48 -19.99 -16.65
C VAL A 147 -7.40 -20.95 -15.45
N GLY A 148 -7.75 -22.23 -15.62
CA GLY A 148 -7.59 -23.24 -14.55
C GLY A 148 -6.12 -23.52 -14.23
N THR A 149 -5.27 -23.55 -15.26
CA THR A 149 -3.81 -23.69 -15.11
C THR A 149 -3.19 -22.45 -14.44
N LEU A 150 -3.72 -21.25 -14.71
CA LEU A 150 -3.31 -19.99 -14.10
C LEU A 150 -3.64 -19.92 -12.61
N LEU A 151 -4.74 -20.50 -12.14
CA LEU A 151 -5.08 -20.54 -10.71
C LEU A 151 -4.13 -21.47 -9.92
N GLY A 152 -3.84 -22.66 -10.46
CA GLY A 152 -2.84 -23.57 -9.86
C GLY A 152 -1.41 -23.03 -9.93
N ALA A 153 -1.09 -22.29 -11.00
CA ALA A 153 0.17 -21.57 -11.12
C ALA A 153 0.25 -20.37 -10.15
N ALA A 154 -0.85 -19.65 -9.92
CA ALA A 154 -0.91 -18.54 -8.96
C ALA A 154 -0.64 -19.01 -7.53
N ASP A 155 -1.13 -20.20 -7.17
CA ASP A 155 -0.90 -20.79 -5.84
C ASP A 155 0.57 -21.13 -5.57
N LYS A 156 1.35 -21.49 -6.59
CA LYS A 156 2.80 -21.67 -6.45
C LYS A 156 3.56 -20.36 -6.60
N SER A 157 3.08 -19.46 -7.47
CA SER A 157 3.71 -18.16 -7.74
C SER A 157 3.66 -17.22 -6.53
N LYS A 158 2.72 -17.42 -5.59
CA LYS A 158 2.63 -16.56 -4.38
C LYS A 158 3.67 -16.89 -3.31
N GLU A 159 4.31 -18.06 -3.34
CA GLU A 159 5.24 -18.50 -2.29
C GLU A 159 6.51 -17.61 -2.18
N PRO A 160 7.22 -17.25 -3.27
CA PRO A 160 8.37 -16.35 -3.18
C PRO A 160 8.01 -14.98 -2.60
N LEU A 161 6.85 -14.44 -2.98
CA LEU A 161 6.34 -13.20 -2.40
C LEU A 161 6.07 -13.34 -0.90
N ARG A 162 5.51 -14.48 -0.46
CA ARG A 162 5.28 -14.72 0.97
C ARG A 162 6.58 -14.74 1.76
N GLU A 163 7.61 -15.41 1.24
CA GLU A 163 8.92 -15.46 1.89
C GLU A 163 9.61 -14.09 1.93
N PHE A 164 9.49 -13.29 0.85
CA PHE A 164 9.92 -11.89 0.86
C PHE A 164 9.24 -11.09 1.97
N LEU A 165 7.90 -11.15 2.05
CA LEU A 165 7.15 -10.43 3.08
C LEU A 165 7.55 -10.87 4.48
N LYS A 166 7.67 -12.18 4.73
CA LYS A 166 8.13 -12.72 6.02
C LYS A 166 9.51 -12.20 6.43
N LYS A 167 10.46 -12.11 5.50
CA LYS A 167 11.82 -11.63 5.76
C LYS A 167 11.82 -10.16 6.21
N LYS A 168 10.85 -9.37 5.74
CA LYS A 168 10.76 -7.92 6.01
C LYS A 168 9.77 -7.54 7.12
N VAL A 169 8.89 -8.44 7.55
CA VAL A 169 7.99 -8.20 8.69
C VAL A 169 8.72 -8.43 10.01
N THR A 170 8.59 -7.49 10.95
CA THR A 170 9.11 -7.69 12.31
C THR A 170 8.30 -8.75 13.06
N ASN A 171 8.97 -9.63 13.81
CA ASN A 171 8.30 -10.67 14.62
C ASN A 171 7.19 -10.14 15.54
N LYS A 172 7.41 -8.96 16.15
CA LYS A 172 6.44 -8.25 16.97
C LYS A 172 5.16 -7.92 16.19
N ASP A 173 5.29 -7.38 14.98
CA ASP A 173 4.16 -6.95 14.17
C ASP A 173 3.39 -8.16 13.62
N ARG A 174 4.09 -9.21 13.17
CA ARG A 174 3.46 -10.47 12.78
C ARG A 174 2.65 -11.09 13.93
N THR A 175 3.22 -11.13 15.13
CA THR A 175 2.56 -11.71 16.31
C THR A 175 1.34 -10.90 16.73
N LEU A 176 1.43 -9.57 16.65
CA LEU A 176 0.30 -8.68 16.90
C LEU A 176 -0.87 -9.00 15.96
N PHE A 177 -0.65 -8.96 14.65
CA PHE A 177 -1.73 -9.22 13.67
C PHE A 177 -2.27 -10.64 13.74
N TYR A 178 -1.42 -11.63 14.03
CA TYR A 178 -1.87 -13.00 14.30
C TYR A 178 -2.81 -13.07 15.52
N SER A 179 -2.44 -12.42 16.63
CA SER A 179 -3.26 -12.39 17.84
C SER A 179 -4.58 -11.66 17.63
N LEU A 180 -4.58 -10.58 16.85
CA LEU A 180 -5.79 -9.82 16.50
C LEU A 180 -6.71 -10.65 15.59
N ALA A 181 -6.16 -11.34 14.59
CA ALA A 181 -6.92 -12.22 13.71
C ALA A 181 -7.62 -13.34 14.51
N LYS A 182 -6.94 -13.94 15.50
CA LYS A 182 -7.54 -14.93 16.40
C LYS A 182 -8.64 -14.35 17.29
N LYS A 183 -8.48 -13.12 17.79
CA LYS A 183 -9.48 -12.46 18.65
C LYS A 183 -10.74 -12.04 17.91
N MET A 184 -10.62 -11.64 16.64
CA MET A 184 -11.75 -11.20 15.82
C MET A 184 -12.60 -12.34 15.27
N ARG A 185 -12.15 -13.60 15.40
CA ARG A 185 -12.86 -14.78 14.88
C ARG A 185 -13.42 -15.68 16.00
N LYS A 186 -14.53 -16.35 15.66
CA LYS A 186 -15.17 -17.38 16.50
C LYS A 186 -14.23 -18.58 16.65
N GLU A 187 -14.38 -19.35 17.73
CA GLU A 187 -13.46 -20.45 18.08
C GLU A 187 -13.32 -21.49 16.97
N GLU A 188 -14.40 -21.74 16.23
CA GLU A 188 -14.51 -22.70 15.13
C GLU A 188 -13.56 -22.34 13.98
N ASP A 189 -13.41 -21.06 13.66
CA ASP A 189 -12.60 -20.55 12.55
C ASP A 189 -11.12 -20.30 12.93
N ARG A 190 -10.71 -20.60 14.17
CA ARG A 190 -9.35 -20.35 14.68
C ARG A 190 -8.34 -21.42 14.29
N LYS A 191 -8.80 -22.63 13.92
CA LYS A 191 -7.93 -23.80 13.68
C LYS A 191 -7.14 -23.70 12.37
N ASP A 192 -7.69 -23.02 11.38
CA ASP A 192 -7.11 -22.95 10.03
C ASP A 192 -6.19 -21.73 9.81
N ILE A 193 -6.03 -20.88 10.83
CA ILE A 193 -5.26 -19.63 10.70
C ILE A 193 -3.81 -19.89 11.01
N THR A 194 -2.96 -19.68 10.03
CA THR A 194 -1.50 -19.73 10.22
C THR A 194 -0.94 -18.31 10.34
N PRO A 195 0.15 -18.11 11.11
CA PRO A 195 0.87 -16.83 11.10
C PRO A 195 1.42 -16.41 9.73
N ASN A 196 1.37 -17.32 8.75
CA ASN A 196 1.89 -17.15 7.40
C ASN A 196 0.82 -16.76 6.38
N ASP A 197 -0.45 -16.65 6.81
CA ASP A 197 -1.52 -16.28 5.91
C ASP A 197 -1.34 -14.84 5.43
N PHE A 198 -1.59 -14.59 4.14
CA PHE A 198 -1.48 -13.26 3.56
C PHE A 198 -2.37 -12.23 4.27
N MET A 199 -3.53 -12.65 4.80
CA MET A 199 -4.43 -11.79 5.59
C MET A 199 -3.76 -11.23 6.87
N ILE A 200 -2.73 -11.91 7.39
CA ILE A 200 -1.96 -11.49 8.57
C ILE A 200 -0.66 -10.81 8.14
N ILE A 201 0.08 -11.43 7.23
CA ILE A 201 1.41 -10.94 6.82
C ILE A 201 1.32 -9.60 6.10
N VAL A 202 0.35 -9.41 5.20
CA VAL A 202 0.26 -8.18 4.39
C VAL A 202 0.06 -6.94 5.28
N PRO A 203 -0.93 -6.86 6.19
CA PRO A 203 -1.06 -5.68 7.05
C PRO A 203 0.11 -5.54 8.02
N ALA A 204 0.70 -6.64 8.50
CA ALA A 204 1.90 -6.58 9.34
C ALA A 204 3.13 -6.02 8.59
N PHE A 205 3.29 -6.39 7.32
CA PHE A 205 4.34 -5.90 6.44
C PHE A 205 4.19 -4.40 6.22
N VAL A 206 3.01 -3.94 5.80
CA VAL A 206 2.75 -2.51 5.56
C VAL A 206 3.06 -1.67 6.80
N VAL A 207 2.65 -2.13 7.99
CA VAL A 207 2.97 -1.43 9.24
C VAL A 207 4.48 -1.44 9.55
N SER A 208 5.17 -2.57 9.32
CA SER A 208 6.63 -2.67 9.52
C SER A 208 7.37 -1.70 8.58
N GLU A 209 7.01 -1.71 7.31
CA GLU A 209 7.61 -0.88 6.26
C GLU A 209 7.38 0.62 6.51
N LEU A 210 6.17 1.00 6.96
CA LEU A 210 5.88 2.38 7.34
C LEU A 210 6.73 2.81 8.54
N LYS A 211 6.83 2.00 9.60
CA LYS A 211 7.67 2.33 10.76
C LYS A 211 9.12 2.57 10.36
N GLU A 212 9.69 1.68 9.56
CA GLU A 212 11.05 1.85 9.05
C GLU A 212 11.18 3.10 8.17
N ALA A 213 10.20 3.37 7.30
CA ALA A 213 10.18 4.57 6.47
C ALA A 213 10.21 5.85 7.30
N PHE A 214 9.41 5.91 8.37
CA PHE A 214 9.39 7.05 9.28
C PHE A 214 10.68 7.17 10.09
N GLN A 215 11.30 6.08 10.51
CA GLN A 215 12.60 6.10 11.18
C GLN A 215 13.70 6.65 10.27
N ILE A 216 13.77 6.16 9.03
CA ILE A 216 14.70 6.68 8.01
C ILE A 216 14.41 8.15 7.74
N GLY A 217 13.14 8.49 7.51
CA GLY A 217 12.72 9.87 7.26
C GLY A 217 13.08 10.83 8.40
N PHE A 218 12.93 10.40 9.65
CA PHE A 218 13.35 11.17 10.82
C PHE A 218 14.87 11.40 10.82
N LEU A 219 15.68 10.36 10.61
CA LEU A 219 17.14 10.48 10.55
C LEU A 219 17.59 11.44 9.43
N LEU A 220 16.92 11.39 8.27
CA LEU A 220 17.16 12.32 7.16
C LEU A 220 16.74 13.76 7.49
N PHE A 221 15.76 13.95 8.37
CA PHE A 221 15.29 15.28 8.81
C PHE A 221 16.26 15.99 9.74
N VAL A 222 17.00 15.24 10.58
CA VAL A 222 17.90 15.77 11.62
C VAL A 222 18.86 16.85 11.11
N PRO A 223 19.68 16.64 10.05
CA PRO A 223 20.62 17.67 9.60
C PRO A 223 19.92 18.96 9.14
N PHE A 224 18.73 18.85 8.54
CA PHE A 224 17.96 20.01 8.09
C PHE A 224 17.35 20.80 9.24
N ILE A 225 16.88 20.12 10.29
CA ILE A 225 16.41 20.78 11.52
C ILE A 225 17.53 21.60 12.15
N VAL A 226 18.75 21.06 12.18
CA VAL A 226 19.91 21.77 12.74
C VAL A 226 20.16 23.07 11.97
N ILE A 227 20.10 23.04 10.64
CA ILE A 227 20.24 24.26 9.81
C ILE A 227 19.12 25.25 10.13
N ASP A 228 17.87 24.80 10.17
CA ASP A 228 16.73 25.66 10.47
C ASP A 228 16.86 26.34 11.84
N MET A 229 17.31 25.59 12.86
CA MET A 229 17.53 26.10 14.22
C MET A 229 18.69 27.12 14.27
N VAL A 230 19.79 26.86 13.56
CA VAL A 230 20.93 27.78 13.49
C VAL A 230 20.53 29.08 12.80
N VAL A 231 19.87 29.00 11.64
CA VAL A 231 19.42 30.18 10.89
C VAL A 231 18.40 30.99 11.69
N ALA A 232 17.45 30.34 12.36
CA ALA A 232 16.48 31.01 13.20
C ALA A 232 17.16 31.82 14.33
N ASN A 233 18.12 31.22 15.04
CA ASN A 233 18.84 31.90 16.11
C ASN A 233 19.64 33.11 15.60
N ILE A 234 20.26 33.01 14.41
CA ILE A 234 20.99 34.13 13.80
C ILE A 234 20.04 35.27 13.42
N LEU A 235 18.90 34.97 12.79
CA LEU A 235 17.91 35.99 12.42
C LEU A 235 17.33 36.71 13.65
N LEU A 236 17.06 35.95 14.72
CA LEU A 236 16.60 36.51 16.00
C LEU A 236 17.66 37.42 16.63
N ALA A 237 18.94 37.03 16.59
CA ALA A 237 20.04 37.86 17.10
C ALA A 237 20.23 39.16 16.30
N LEU A 238 19.91 39.17 15.00
CA LEU A 238 19.93 40.35 14.15
C LEU A 238 18.67 41.22 14.27
N GLY A 239 17.70 40.84 15.11
CA GLY A 239 16.43 41.55 15.28
C GLY A 239 15.45 41.39 14.11
N MET A 240 15.69 40.43 13.20
CA MET A 240 14.84 40.20 12.03
C MET A 240 13.68 39.26 12.35
N HIS A 241 12.69 39.75 13.11
CA HIS A 241 11.51 38.97 13.48
C HIS A 241 10.51 38.74 12.34
N MET A 242 10.58 39.53 11.28
CA MET A 242 9.62 39.52 10.16
C MET A 242 9.97 38.53 9.05
N LEU A 243 11.22 38.07 9.00
CA LEU A 243 11.65 37.10 7.99
C LEU A 243 11.41 35.68 8.52
N SER A 244 10.81 34.84 7.68
CA SER A 244 10.67 33.41 7.99
C SER A 244 12.04 32.74 7.96
N PRO A 245 12.50 32.11 9.06
CA PRO A 245 13.75 31.38 9.08
C PRO A 245 13.83 30.28 8.02
N THR A 246 12.70 29.62 7.74
CA THR A 246 12.60 28.56 6.73
C THR A 246 12.94 29.08 5.34
N THR A 247 12.47 30.28 4.98
CA THR A 247 12.73 30.86 3.64
C THR A 247 14.23 31.13 3.45
N ILE A 248 14.91 31.56 4.52
CA ILE A 248 16.35 31.84 4.49
C ILE A 248 17.17 30.55 4.54
N SER A 249 16.71 29.51 5.26
CA SER A 249 17.42 28.24 5.37
C SER A 249 17.31 27.36 4.14
N MET A 250 16.23 27.48 3.34
CA MET A 250 16.00 26.63 2.16
C MET A 250 17.19 26.54 1.19
N PRO A 251 17.80 27.65 0.73
CA PRO A 251 18.95 27.58 -0.18
C PRO A 251 20.14 26.82 0.41
N PHE A 252 20.40 26.98 1.72
CA PHE A 252 21.48 26.26 2.40
C PHE A 252 21.19 24.76 2.50
N LYS A 253 19.94 24.39 2.79
CA LYS A 253 19.50 22.99 2.82
C LYS A 253 19.66 22.32 1.46
N LEU A 254 19.24 23.01 0.39
CA LEU A 254 19.41 22.52 -0.99
C LEU A 254 20.88 22.39 -1.37
N LEU A 255 21.70 23.40 -1.05
CA LEU A 255 23.13 23.36 -1.32
C LEU A 255 23.81 22.19 -0.60
N LEU A 256 23.56 22.01 0.69
CA LEU A 256 24.10 20.88 1.46
C LEU A 256 23.68 19.55 0.81
N PHE A 257 22.39 19.41 0.49
CA PHE A 257 21.85 18.18 -0.05
C PHE A 257 22.45 17.82 -1.43
N VAL A 258 22.68 18.81 -2.29
CA VAL A 258 23.35 18.61 -3.58
C VAL A 258 24.84 18.32 -3.39
N LEU A 259 25.51 19.02 -2.47
CA LEU A 259 26.95 18.87 -2.22
C LEU A 259 27.33 17.47 -1.74
N VAL A 260 26.44 16.80 -1.01
CA VAL A 260 26.64 15.44 -0.52
C VAL A 260 26.07 14.35 -1.45
N ASP A 261 25.60 14.72 -2.65
CA ASP A 261 24.89 13.82 -3.57
C ASP A 261 23.71 13.10 -2.89
N GLY A 262 22.85 13.85 -2.20
CA GLY A 262 21.80 13.29 -1.34
C GLY A 262 20.85 12.32 -2.04
N TRP A 263 20.45 12.60 -3.30
CA TRP A 263 19.61 11.67 -4.08
C TRP A 263 20.28 10.32 -4.32
N TYR A 264 21.58 10.32 -4.62
CA TYR A 264 22.35 9.09 -4.81
C TYR A 264 22.45 8.30 -3.51
N LEU A 265 22.78 8.96 -2.40
CA LEU A 265 22.88 8.31 -1.09
C LEU A 265 21.56 7.68 -0.64
N ILE A 266 20.44 8.38 -0.83
CA ILE A 266 19.11 7.87 -0.47
C ILE A 266 18.73 6.69 -1.35
N ALA A 267 18.88 6.79 -2.67
CA ALA A 267 18.56 5.71 -3.59
C ALA A 267 19.39 4.46 -3.28
N LYS A 268 20.71 4.63 -3.09
CA LYS A 268 21.63 3.57 -2.69
C LYS A 268 21.23 2.94 -1.36
N GLY A 269 20.98 3.75 -0.33
CA GLY A 269 20.60 3.28 1.01
C GLY A 269 19.29 2.50 1.01
N LEU A 270 18.29 2.97 0.26
CA LEU A 270 17.02 2.27 0.09
C LEU A 270 17.23 0.91 -0.58
N VAL A 271 17.94 0.85 -1.71
CA VAL A 271 18.19 -0.41 -2.43
C VAL A 271 18.95 -1.40 -1.54
N ILE A 272 20.03 -0.96 -0.89
CA ILE A 272 20.83 -1.81 -0.01
C ILE A 272 19.99 -2.34 1.17
N GLY A 273 19.07 -1.53 1.72
CA GLY A 273 18.19 -1.97 2.81
C GLY A 273 17.22 -3.12 2.42
N TYR A 274 16.99 -3.34 1.12
CA TYR A 274 16.13 -4.42 0.65
C TYR A 274 16.86 -5.71 0.29
N LEU A 275 18.13 -5.63 -0.13
CA LEU A 275 18.99 -6.80 -0.35
C LEU A 275 19.15 -7.59 0.97
#